data_AF-A0A3A5QVX8-F1
#
_entry.id   AF-A0A3A5QVX8-F1
#
_cell.length_a   1.000
_cell.length_b   1.000
_cell.length_c   1.000
_cell.angle_alpha   90.00
_cell.angle_beta   90.00
_cell.angle_gamma   90.00
#
_symmetry.space_group_name_H-M   'P 1'
#
loop_
_entity.id
_entity.type
_entity.pdbx_description
1 polymer ?
#
loop_
_entity_poly.entity_id
_entity_poly.type
_entity_poly.pdbx_seq_one_letter_code
_entity_poly.pdbx_strand_id
1 'polypeptide(L)'
;MVKKDGKRKSVQRYKCMVCGRRFSGGRDFTKEDIWEMYLHGKQTIAQISETTGLSASTVTRRLASISFSWEQPRIKGSGVIHLDATYFGRNTGVLLALESGSGRLLYMKHIAHEHISDYEDAVKHIVGCGYAIQGIVIDGFQKLFTVLSEYRIQMCQFHMVAIIRRKLTKNPQLEAGKELLDLAYRLKDMNESAFVSAFEKWKRKWHDFLKEKTVNEITGRTIYTHQRLRSAMVSISTYLPFLFTYEKVRGMPNTNNMIEGTFTDMKKALRNHPGMIEENRKRMMNGFFLAYAKLHNEKGDNR
;
A
#
# COMPACT_ATOMS: atom_id res chain seq x y z
N MET A 1 42.63 33.49 8.10
CA MET A 1 43.46 33.37 6.88
C MET A 1 43.43 31.93 6.38
N VAL A 2 43.13 31.71 5.10
CA VAL A 2 43.05 30.37 4.47
C VAL A 2 44.12 30.28 3.39
N LYS A 3 44.92 29.20 3.38
CA LYS A 3 45.94 28.95 2.34
C LYS A 3 45.64 27.65 1.59
N LYS A 4 46.03 27.59 0.31
CA LYS A 4 46.04 26.35 -0.48
C LYS A 4 47.01 25.35 0.18
N ASP A 5 46.55 24.12 0.42
CA ASP A 5 47.26 23.07 1.17
C ASP A 5 47.31 21.77 0.35
N GLY A 6 47.84 21.86 -0.86
CA GLY A 6 47.95 20.74 -1.80
C GLY A 6 46.65 20.32 -2.49
N LYS A 7 46.70 19.21 -3.23
CA LYS A 7 45.54 18.60 -3.92
C LYS A 7 45.35 17.16 -3.45
N ARG A 8 44.10 16.71 -3.32
CA ARG A 8 43.78 15.30 -3.04
C ARG A 8 42.75 14.82 -4.06
N LYS A 9 43.06 13.74 -4.79
CA LYS A 9 42.23 13.25 -5.91
C LYS A 9 41.84 14.39 -6.87
N SER A 10 42.81 15.20 -7.26
CA SER A 10 42.65 16.36 -8.16
C SER A 10 41.87 17.55 -7.60
N VAL A 11 41.29 17.47 -6.39
CA VAL A 11 40.57 18.57 -5.73
C VAL A 11 41.51 19.41 -4.87
N GLN A 12 41.44 20.74 -5.03
CA GLN A 12 42.22 21.70 -4.23
C GLN A 12 41.83 21.65 -2.76
N ARG A 13 42.82 21.46 -1.88
CA ARG A 13 42.64 21.58 -0.44
C ARG A 13 43.07 22.94 0.06
N TYR A 14 42.46 23.33 1.16
CA TYR A 14 42.64 24.59 1.85
C TYR A 14 42.86 24.30 3.33
N LYS A 15 43.74 25.06 3.98
CA LYS A 15 43.99 25.00 5.41
C LYS A 15 43.70 26.36 6.02
N CYS A 16 42.88 26.37 7.07
CA CYS A 16 42.72 27.54 7.91
C CYS A 16 43.98 27.69 8.78
N MET A 17 44.65 28.83 8.65
CA MET A 17 45.87 29.13 9.39
C MET A 17 45.61 29.58 10.84
N VAL A 18 44.34 29.80 11.21
CA VAL A 18 43.94 30.20 12.56
C VAL A 18 43.58 28.99 13.41
N CYS A 19 42.80 28.04 12.88
CA CYS A 19 42.34 26.86 13.62
C CYS A 19 42.93 25.53 13.12
N GLY A 20 43.83 25.55 12.13
CA GLY A 20 44.49 24.37 11.59
C GLY A 20 43.62 23.43 10.74
N ARG A 21 42.30 23.63 10.67
CA ARG A 21 41.38 22.77 9.91
C ARG A 21 41.71 22.75 8.42
N ARG A 22 41.71 21.55 7.84
CA ARG A 22 41.87 21.31 6.40
C ARG A 22 40.52 20.99 5.76
N PHE A 23 40.14 21.71 4.73
CA PHE A 23 38.93 21.50 3.94
C PHE A 23 39.26 21.50 2.45
N SER A 24 38.31 21.16 1.59
CA SER A 24 38.47 21.21 0.13
C SER A 24 37.52 22.27 -0.42
N GLY A 25 37.86 22.91 -1.54
CA GLY A 25 36.96 23.87 -2.18
C GLY A 25 35.80 23.15 -2.86
N GLY A 26 34.59 23.74 -2.82
CA GLY A 26 33.36 23.20 -3.41
C GLY A 26 32.13 23.53 -2.58
N ARG A 27 30.93 23.31 -3.13
CA ARG A 27 29.67 23.36 -2.36
C ARG A 27 29.68 22.21 -1.35
N ASP A 28 29.47 22.51 -0.07
CA ASP A 28 29.23 21.46 0.93
C ASP A 28 27.79 20.98 0.80
N PHE A 29 27.61 19.73 0.42
CA PHE A 29 26.30 19.10 0.42
C PHE A 29 26.01 18.64 1.85
N THR A 30 24.87 19.02 2.40
CA THR A 30 24.46 18.55 3.72
C THR A 30 23.99 17.09 3.65
N LYS A 31 23.71 16.47 4.81
CA LYS A 31 23.12 15.12 4.82
C LYS A 31 21.67 15.17 4.28
N GLU A 32 20.97 16.28 4.52
CA GLU A 32 19.63 16.57 4.01
C GLU A 32 19.62 16.70 2.48
N ASP A 33 20.59 17.42 1.89
CA ASP A 33 20.71 17.51 0.43
C ASP A 33 20.91 16.13 -0.22
N ILE A 34 21.75 15.28 0.40
CA ILE A 34 21.99 13.92 -0.06
C ILE A 34 20.73 13.06 0.08
N TRP A 35 19.96 13.24 1.15
CA TRP A 35 18.69 12.54 1.34
C TRP A 35 17.68 12.93 0.27
N GLU A 36 17.58 14.21 -0.06
CA GLU A 36 16.66 14.71 -1.08
C GLU A 36 16.99 14.11 -2.46
N MET A 37 18.27 14.08 -2.83
CA MET A 37 18.74 13.42 -4.06
C MET A 37 18.43 11.91 -4.07
N TYR A 38 18.57 11.26 -2.91
CA TYR A 38 18.38 9.82 -2.75
C TYR A 38 16.90 9.41 -2.82
N LEU A 39 16.04 10.12 -2.08
CA LEU A 39 14.61 9.81 -1.96
C LEU A 39 13.80 10.41 -3.12
N HIS A 40 13.90 11.72 -3.35
CA HIS A 40 13.10 12.44 -4.36
C HIS A 40 13.77 12.41 -5.73
N GLY A 41 15.08 12.65 -5.77
CA GLY A 41 15.87 12.56 -7.00
C GLY A 41 16.02 11.13 -7.53
N LYS A 42 15.67 10.11 -6.72
CA LYS A 42 15.78 8.68 -7.05
C LYS A 42 17.19 8.27 -7.48
N GLN A 43 18.20 9.01 -7.04
CA GLN A 43 19.59 8.81 -7.45
C GLN A 43 20.25 7.74 -6.59
N THR A 44 20.94 6.81 -7.23
CA THR A 44 21.78 5.81 -6.56
C THR A 44 22.96 6.47 -5.86
N ILE A 45 23.58 5.75 -4.91
CA ILE A 45 24.81 6.21 -4.23
C ILE A 45 25.91 6.59 -5.24
N ALA A 46 26.02 5.86 -6.36
CA ALA A 46 26.98 6.14 -7.42
C ALA A 46 26.66 7.47 -8.13
N GLN A 47 25.39 7.71 -8.49
CA GLN A 47 24.96 8.94 -9.14
C GLN A 47 25.11 10.17 -8.22
N ILE A 48 24.80 10.02 -6.92
CA ILE A 48 25.04 11.08 -5.93
C ILE A 48 26.54 11.33 -5.79
N SER A 49 27.36 10.28 -5.77
CA SER A 49 28.82 10.38 -5.70
C SER A 49 29.40 11.16 -6.89
N GLU A 50 28.90 10.90 -8.10
CA GLU A 50 29.28 11.61 -9.32
C GLU A 50 28.83 13.08 -9.30
N THR A 51 27.55 13.33 -8.96
CA THR A 51 26.96 14.67 -8.94
C THR A 51 27.59 15.58 -7.88
N THR A 52 27.88 15.04 -6.70
CA THR A 52 28.40 15.82 -5.56
C THR A 52 29.92 15.85 -5.48
N GLY A 53 30.61 14.98 -6.23
CA GLY A 53 32.06 14.74 -6.10
C GLY A 53 32.47 14.06 -4.78
N LEU A 54 31.51 13.66 -3.93
CA LEU A 54 31.77 12.93 -2.70
C LEU A 54 32.07 11.47 -3.00
N SER A 55 32.89 10.81 -2.18
CA SER A 55 33.06 9.36 -2.29
C SER A 55 31.78 8.61 -1.91
N ALA A 56 31.49 7.49 -2.58
CA ALA A 56 30.38 6.59 -2.25
C ALA A 56 30.33 6.25 -0.75
N SER A 57 31.47 5.95 -0.12
CA SER A 57 31.56 5.70 1.34
C SER A 57 31.09 6.90 2.19
N THR A 58 31.39 8.14 1.75
CA THR A 58 30.92 9.35 2.45
C THR A 58 29.41 9.56 2.26
N VAL A 59 28.89 9.31 1.06
CA VAL A 59 27.44 9.33 0.79
C VAL A 59 26.72 8.31 1.66
N THR A 60 27.18 7.06 1.69
CA THR A 60 26.63 6.00 2.54
C THR A 60 26.65 6.38 4.01
N ARG A 61 27.78 6.91 4.52
CA ARG A 61 27.89 7.33 5.93
C ARG A 61 26.91 8.46 6.26
N ARG A 62 26.74 9.43 5.37
CA ARG A 62 25.79 10.55 5.57
C ARG A 62 24.34 10.07 5.53
N LEU A 63 23.98 9.18 4.60
CA LEU A 63 22.68 8.52 4.58
C LEU A 63 22.43 7.69 5.86
N ALA A 64 23.45 6.97 6.33
CA ALA A 64 23.37 6.15 7.54
C ALA A 64 23.16 7.00 8.81
N SER A 65 23.71 8.23 8.86
CA SER A 65 23.52 9.14 9.98
C SER A 65 22.13 9.77 10.07
N ILE A 66 21.31 9.59 9.04
CA ILE A 66 19.92 10.02 9.06
C ILE A 66 19.12 8.98 9.81
N SER A 67 18.36 9.45 10.77
CA SER A 67 17.36 8.66 11.49
C SER A 67 16.04 9.39 11.38
N PHE A 68 14.98 8.64 11.06
CA PHE A 68 13.62 9.14 11.08
C PHE A 68 12.89 8.43 12.21
N SER A 69 12.47 9.19 13.22
CA SER A 69 11.42 8.73 14.13
C SER A 69 10.09 8.87 13.41
N TRP A 70 9.36 7.77 13.26
CA TRP A 70 7.99 7.85 12.76
C TRP A 70 7.07 8.28 13.90
N GLU A 71 6.36 9.38 13.69
CA GLU A 71 5.30 9.83 14.58
C GLU A 71 3.96 9.72 13.86
N GLN A 72 2.96 9.16 14.55
CA GLN A 72 1.65 9.01 13.93
C GLN A 72 1.01 10.38 13.68
N PRO A 73 0.45 10.61 12.48
CA PRO A 73 -0.32 11.82 12.21
C PRO A 73 -1.46 12.00 13.21
N ARG A 74 -1.68 13.24 13.66
CA ARG A 74 -2.81 13.62 14.51
C ARG A 74 -3.78 14.49 13.74
N ILE A 75 -4.52 13.86 12.83
CA ILE A 75 -5.43 14.54 11.91
C ILE A 75 -6.86 14.49 12.48
N LYS A 76 -7.52 15.64 12.49
CA LYS A 76 -8.95 15.77 12.82
C LYS A 76 -9.77 15.86 11.55
N GLY A 77 -11.07 15.58 11.65
CA GLY A 77 -12.01 15.74 10.54
C GLY A 77 -13.01 14.61 10.47
N SER A 78 -13.57 14.39 9.28
CA SER A 78 -14.49 13.28 9.05
C SER A 78 -14.46 12.85 7.59
N GLY A 79 -14.57 11.55 7.34
CA GLY A 79 -14.61 11.06 5.98
C GLY A 79 -14.49 9.55 5.87
N VAL A 80 -14.38 9.09 4.63
CA VAL A 80 -14.12 7.68 4.31
C VAL A 80 -12.62 7.44 4.34
N ILE A 81 -12.20 6.29 4.87
CA ILE A 81 -10.79 5.91 4.93
C ILE A 81 -10.51 4.65 4.11
N HIS A 82 -9.32 4.56 3.54
CA HIS A 82 -8.78 3.34 2.96
C HIS A 82 -7.84 2.72 3.98
N LEU A 83 -8.02 1.44 4.29
CA LEU A 83 -7.18 0.70 5.20
C LEU A 83 -6.68 -0.55 4.50
N ASP A 84 -5.38 -0.63 4.30
CA ASP A 84 -4.77 -1.69 3.50
C ASP A 84 -3.31 -1.89 3.90
N ALA A 85 -2.81 -3.09 3.68
CA ALA A 85 -1.42 -3.42 3.95
C ALA A 85 -0.71 -3.92 2.69
N THR A 86 0.60 -3.71 2.65
CA THR A 86 1.39 -4.22 1.54
C THR A 86 2.79 -4.64 1.99
N TYR A 87 3.38 -5.59 1.25
CA TYR A 87 4.63 -6.25 1.62
C TYR A 87 5.77 -6.02 0.61
N PHE A 88 6.99 -6.06 1.12
CA PHE A 88 8.25 -5.75 0.45
C PHE A 88 9.32 -6.78 0.81
N GLY A 89 9.18 -7.97 0.25
CA GLY A 89 9.98 -9.14 0.63
C GLY A 89 9.34 -9.92 1.78
N ARG A 90 10.14 -10.75 2.44
CA ARG A 90 9.66 -11.56 3.59
C ARG A 90 9.63 -10.69 4.85
N ASN A 91 8.54 -10.75 5.60
CA ASN A 91 8.39 -10.16 6.94
C ASN A 91 8.61 -8.64 7.02
N THR A 92 8.45 -7.92 5.90
CA THR A 92 8.52 -6.45 5.87
C THR A 92 7.32 -5.93 5.12
N GLY A 93 6.33 -5.45 5.85
CA GLY A 93 5.13 -4.82 5.32
C GLY A 93 4.83 -3.51 6.01
N VAL A 94 3.87 -2.79 5.44
CA VAL A 94 3.32 -1.56 6.02
C VAL A 94 1.81 -1.61 5.94
N LEU A 95 1.15 -1.31 7.06
CA LEU A 95 -0.27 -1.00 7.13
C LEU A 95 -0.42 0.52 7.00
N LEU A 96 -1.30 0.97 6.12
CA LEU A 96 -1.60 2.39 5.92
C LEU A 96 -3.09 2.67 6.07
N ALA A 97 -3.40 3.84 6.63
CA ALA A 97 -4.73 4.44 6.54
C ALA A 97 -4.67 5.80 5.83
N LEU A 98 -5.43 5.95 4.75
CA LEU A 98 -5.53 7.19 3.97
C LEU A 98 -6.97 7.70 3.95
N GLU A 99 -7.17 9.01 4.12
CA GLU A 99 -8.46 9.66 3.89
C GLU A 99 -8.79 9.69 2.39
N SER A 100 -9.98 9.21 2.03
CA SER A 100 -10.48 9.23 0.66
C SER A 100 -10.66 10.65 0.12
N GLY A 101 -10.31 10.86 -1.14
CA GLY A 101 -10.42 12.16 -1.82
C GLY A 101 -9.22 13.10 -1.60
N SER A 102 -8.80 13.33 -0.36
CA SER A 102 -7.65 14.21 -0.05
C SER A 102 -6.30 13.48 -0.13
N GLY A 103 -6.28 12.18 0.16
CA GLY A 103 -5.06 11.41 0.36
C GLY A 103 -4.33 11.75 1.65
N ARG A 104 -4.96 12.41 2.63
CA ARG A 104 -4.32 12.65 3.93
C ARG A 104 -3.93 11.33 4.58
N LEU A 105 -2.70 11.26 5.06
CA LEU A 105 -2.20 10.10 5.80
C LEU A 105 -2.69 10.19 7.24
N LEU A 106 -3.48 9.21 7.65
CA LEU A 106 -4.10 9.14 8.98
C LEU A 106 -3.35 8.17 9.91
N TYR A 107 -2.75 7.12 9.35
CA TYR A 107 -2.01 6.12 10.11
C TYR A 107 -0.98 5.38 9.25
N MET A 108 0.15 5.02 9.84
CA MET A 108 1.11 4.10 9.23
C MET A 108 1.77 3.23 10.28
N LYS A 109 1.87 1.91 10.06
CA LYS A 109 2.59 0.99 10.94
C LYS A 109 3.40 -0.01 10.13
N HIS A 110 4.66 -0.22 10.52
CA HIS A 110 5.44 -1.35 10.01
C HIS A 110 4.92 -2.65 10.61
N ILE A 111 4.68 -3.64 9.77
CA ILE A 111 4.18 -4.95 10.17
C ILE A 111 5.07 -6.05 9.59
N ALA A 112 5.28 -7.12 10.34
CA ALA A 112 5.93 -8.32 9.82
C ALA A 112 4.91 -9.23 9.12
N HIS A 113 3.74 -9.35 9.75
CA HIS A 113 2.57 -10.08 9.29
C HIS A 113 1.32 -9.27 9.66
N GLU A 114 0.26 -9.42 8.88
CA GLU A 114 -1.03 -8.80 9.20
C GLU A 114 -1.70 -9.51 10.36
N HIS A 115 -1.90 -8.77 11.44
CA HIS A 115 -2.76 -9.16 12.54
C HIS A 115 -3.98 -8.25 12.59
N ILE A 116 -5.12 -8.79 13.04
CA ILE A 116 -6.36 -8.03 13.22
C ILE A 116 -6.12 -6.83 14.17
N SER A 117 -5.30 -7.03 15.20
CA SER A 117 -4.93 -5.98 16.15
C SER A 117 -4.28 -4.78 15.48
N ASP A 118 -3.54 -4.95 14.38
CA ASP A 118 -2.93 -3.82 13.67
C ASP A 118 -4.00 -2.90 13.05
N TYR A 119 -5.09 -3.48 12.55
CA TYR A 119 -6.21 -2.74 11.98
C TYR A 119 -7.04 -2.07 13.09
N GLU A 120 -7.25 -2.76 14.21
CA GLU A 120 -7.91 -2.17 15.38
C GLU A 120 -7.12 -1.00 15.97
N ASP A 121 -5.79 -1.14 16.09
CA ASP A 121 -4.91 -0.07 16.55
C ASP A 121 -4.99 1.15 15.62
N ALA A 122 -5.03 0.92 14.30
CA ALA A 122 -5.18 1.99 13.31
C ALA A 122 -6.49 2.74 13.51
N VAL A 123 -7.62 2.03 13.60
CA VAL A 123 -8.95 2.64 13.82
C VAL A 123 -9.01 3.37 15.16
N LYS A 124 -8.52 2.75 16.24
CA LYS A 124 -8.47 3.37 17.58
C LYS A 124 -7.65 4.65 17.59
N HIS A 125 -6.50 4.67 16.92
CA HIS A 125 -5.67 5.87 16.80
C HIS A 125 -6.39 6.99 16.04
N ILE A 126 -7.00 6.68 14.90
CA ILE A 126 -7.72 7.65 14.05
C ILE A 126 -8.88 8.27 14.83
N VAL A 127 -9.74 7.45 15.44
CA VAL A 127 -10.86 7.92 16.26
C VAL A 127 -10.35 8.70 17.48
N GLY A 128 -9.30 8.21 18.14
CA GLY A 128 -8.68 8.88 19.29
C GLY A 128 -8.08 10.26 18.96
N CYS A 129 -7.70 10.51 17.70
CA CYS A 129 -7.28 11.83 17.24
C CYS A 129 -8.45 12.81 17.04
N GLY A 130 -9.71 12.36 17.17
CA GLY A 130 -10.91 13.15 16.92
C GLY A 130 -11.35 13.12 15.44
N TYR A 131 -10.99 12.07 14.70
CA TYR A 131 -11.44 11.88 13.32
C TYR A 131 -12.67 10.96 13.27
N ALA A 132 -13.78 11.44 12.69
CA ALA A 132 -15.02 10.68 12.55
C ALA A 132 -15.03 9.85 11.26
N ILE A 133 -14.93 8.53 11.39
CA ILE A 133 -14.92 7.60 10.25
C ILE A 133 -16.36 7.40 9.74
N GLN A 134 -16.64 7.86 8.52
CA GLN A 134 -17.95 7.68 7.86
C GLN A 134 -18.05 6.32 7.16
N GLY A 135 -16.92 5.73 6.83
CA GLY A 135 -16.83 4.39 6.27
C GLY A 135 -15.39 3.97 5.96
N ILE A 136 -15.20 2.68 5.73
CA ILE A 136 -13.88 2.07 5.57
C ILE A 136 -13.87 1.25 4.29
N VAL A 137 -12.90 1.50 3.42
CA VAL A 137 -12.61 0.69 2.24
C VAL A 137 -11.47 -0.26 2.59
N ILE A 138 -11.73 -1.56 2.54
CA ILE A 138 -10.76 -2.61 2.86
C ILE A 138 -10.61 -3.62 1.73
N ASP A 139 -9.57 -4.44 1.84
CA ASP A 139 -9.33 -5.59 1.00
C ASP A 139 -10.23 -6.79 1.40
N GLY A 140 -9.94 -7.95 0.81
CA GLY A 140 -10.71 -9.18 1.03
C GLY A 140 -10.44 -9.90 2.35
N PHE A 141 -9.79 -9.30 3.35
CA PHE A 141 -9.46 -10.04 4.56
C PHE A 141 -10.72 -10.28 5.44
N GLN A 142 -11.31 -11.47 5.31
CA GLN A 142 -12.64 -11.81 5.86
C GLN A 142 -12.86 -11.42 7.32
N LYS A 143 -11.85 -11.59 8.18
CA LYS A 143 -12.00 -11.31 9.62
C LYS A 143 -12.23 -9.83 9.93
N LEU A 144 -11.75 -8.92 9.08
CA LEU A 144 -11.93 -7.48 9.24
C LEU A 144 -13.41 -7.07 9.12
N PHE A 145 -14.20 -7.77 8.31
CA PHE A 145 -15.63 -7.50 8.15
C PHE A 145 -16.42 -7.75 9.43
N THR A 146 -15.97 -8.68 10.28
CA THR A 146 -16.56 -8.92 11.60
C THR A 146 -16.08 -7.89 12.62
N VAL A 147 -14.77 -7.64 12.67
CA VAL A 147 -14.15 -6.77 13.68
C VAL A 147 -14.54 -5.30 13.50
N LEU A 148 -14.65 -4.83 12.25
CA LEU A 148 -14.99 -3.45 11.92
C LEU A 148 -16.47 -3.27 11.59
N SER A 149 -17.32 -4.22 12.01
CA SER A 149 -18.75 -4.29 11.64
C SER A 149 -19.57 -3.09 12.12
N GLU A 150 -19.08 -2.32 13.09
CA GLU A 150 -19.70 -1.06 13.52
C GLU A 150 -19.63 0.04 12.44
N TYR A 151 -18.69 -0.06 11.50
CA TYR A 151 -18.50 0.91 10.41
C TYR A 151 -19.20 0.46 9.12
N ARG A 152 -19.46 1.42 8.24
CA ARG A 152 -19.86 1.12 6.86
C ARG A 152 -18.64 0.63 6.08
N ILE A 153 -18.58 -0.68 5.82
CA ILE A 153 -17.45 -1.31 5.13
C ILE A 153 -17.74 -1.46 3.63
N GLN A 154 -16.82 -1.01 2.80
CA GLN A 154 -16.74 -1.32 1.38
C GLN A 154 -15.64 -2.34 1.13
N MET A 155 -16.01 -3.49 0.58
CA MET A 155 -15.07 -4.45 0.00
C MET A 155 -14.58 -3.91 -1.34
N CYS A 156 -13.27 -3.72 -1.50
CA CYS A 156 -12.72 -3.24 -2.76
C CYS A 156 -13.11 -4.17 -3.93
N GLN A 157 -13.82 -3.64 -4.92
CA GLN A 157 -14.28 -4.42 -6.07
C GLN A 157 -13.12 -4.96 -6.93
N PHE A 158 -11.99 -4.26 -7.00
CA PHE A 158 -10.78 -4.77 -7.67
C PHE A 158 -10.25 -6.03 -6.97
N HIS A 159 -10.19 -6.02 -5.64
CA HIS A 159 -9.79 -7.18 -4.85
C HIS A 159 -10.80 -8.33 -4.97
N MET A 160 -12.10 -8.02 -5.04
CA MET A 160 -13.13 -9.01 -5.33
C MET A 160 -12.88 -9.70 -6.67
N VAL A 161 -12.63 -8.94 -7.74
CA VAL A 161 -12.29 -9.48 -9.06
C VAL A 161 -11.00 -10.30 -9.01
N ALA A 162 -9.99 -9.87 -8.27
CA ALA A 162 -8.74 -10.61 -8.10
C ALA A 162 -8.97 -11.97 -7.41
N ILE A 163 -9.84 -12.04 -6.39
CA ILE A 163 -10.25 -13.30 -5.73
C ILE A 163 -10.89 -14.24 -6.75
N ILE A 164 -11.82 -13.74 -7.57
CA ILE A 164 -12.52 -14.55 -8.58
C ILE A 164 -11.56 -15.06 -9.65
N ARG A 165 -10.67 -14.20 -10.17
CA ARG A 165 -9.65 -14.60 -11.14
C ARG A 165 -8.70 -15.64 -10.60
N ARG A 166 -8.32 -15.57 -9.32
CA ARG A 166 -7.48 -16.60 -8.68
C ARG A 166 -8.19 -17.96 -8.66
N LYS A 167 -9.51 -17.96 -8.45
CA LYS A 167 -10.31 -19.18 -8.41
C LYS A 167 -10.62 -19.72 -9.81
N LEU A 168 -11.07 -18.90 -10.75
CA LEU A 168 -11.52 -19.32 -12.08
C LEU A 168 -10.44 -19.30 -13.17
N THR A 169 -9.28 -18.67 -12.91
CA THR A 169 -8.28 -18.24 -13.91
C THR A 169 -8.78 -17.09 -14.81
N LYS A 170 -7.92 -16.56 -15.69
CA LYS A 170 -8.31 -15.51 -16.65
C LYS A 170 -9.13 -16.04 -17.82
N ASN A 171 -8.96 -17.32 -18.17
CA ASN A 171 -9.57 -17.97 -19.33
C ASN A 171 -10.24 -19.29 -18.90
N PRO A 172 -11.34 -19.22 -18.11
CA PRO A 172 -12.07 -20.42 -17.71
C PRO A 172 -12.63 -21.16 -18.93
N GLN A 173 -12.47 -22.49 -18.95
CA GLN A 173 -12.97 -23.32 -20.05
C GLN A 173 -14.46 -23.59 -19.93
N LEU A 174 -14.95 -23.80 -18.71
CA LEU A 174 -16.36 -24.03 -18.41
C LEU A 174 -17.17 -22.76 -18.68
N GLU A 175 -18.30 -22.92 -19.37
CA GLU A 175 -19.19 -21.80 -19.71
C GLU A 175 -19.72 -21.10 -18.45
N ALA A 176 -20.09 -21.87 -17.43
CA ALA A 176 -20.46 -21.36 -16.11
C ALA A 176 -19.38 -20.46 -15.50
N GLY A 177 -18.10 -20.82 -15.70
CA GLY A 177 -16.96 -20.03 -15.24
C GLY A 177 -16.74 -18.75 -16.04
N LYS A 178 -16.95 -18.79 -17.37
CA LYS A 178 -16.88 -17.59 -18.23
C LYS A 178 -17.95 -16.59 -17.84
N GLU A 179 -19.20 -17.05 -17.71
CA GLU A 179 -20.33 -16.20 -17.31
C GLU A 179 -20.10 -15.58 -15.92
N LEU A 180 -19.59 -16.35 -14.95
CA LEU A 180 -19.32 -15.82 -13.61
C LEU A 180 -18.18 -14.79 -13.61
N LEU A 181 -17.13 -15.04 -14.39
CA LEU A 181 -16.01 -14.11 -14.52
C LEU A 181 -16.45 -12.81 -15.20
N ASP A 182 -17.28 -12.90 -16.23
CA ASP A 182 -17.88 -11.73 -16.89
C ASP A 182 -18.74 -10.91 -15.93
N LEU A 183 -19.60 -11.56 -15.14
CA LEU A 183 -20.35 -10.88 -14.07
C LEU A 183 -19.42 -10.15 -13.10
N ALA A 184 -18.35 -10.81 -12.65
CA ALA A 184 -17.38 -10.18 -11.75
C ALA A 184 -16.72 -8.95 -12.39
N TYR A 185 -16.39 -8.97 -13.69
CA TYR A 185 -15.84 -7.79 -14.37
C TYR A 185 -16.82 -6.64 -14.49
N ARG A 186 -18.11 -6.93 -14.63
CA ARG A 186 -19.18 -5.93 -14.68
C ARG A 186 -19.54 -5.33 -13.32
N LEU A 187 -18.93 -5.77 -12.21
CA LEU A 187 -19.14 -5.20 -10.86
C LEU A 187 -19.01 -3.67 -10.82
N LYS A 188 -18.04 -3.11 -11.57
CA LYS A 188 -17.77 -1.67 -11.58
C LYS A 188 -18.80 -0.85 -12.37
N ASP A 189 -19.55 -1.51 -13.26
CA ASP A 189 -20.45 -0.86 -14.24
C ASP A 189 -21.94 -1.10 -13.88
N MET A 190 -22.22 -1.91 -12.86
CA MET A 190 -23.57 -2.27 -12.43
C MET A 190 -23.88 -1.67 -11.06
N ASN A 191 -25.15 -1.33 -10.82
CA ASN A 191 -25.61 -1.01 -9.47
C ASN A 191 -25.94 -2.28 -8.66
N GLU A 192 -26.13 -2.14 -7.34
CA GLU A 192 -26.40 -3.26 -6.43
C GLU A 192 -27.55 -4.15 -6.93
N SER A 193 -28.70 -3.55 -7.24
CA SER A 193 -29.91 -4.28 -7.65
C SER A 193 -29.69 -5.09 -8.94
N ALA A 194 -29.08 -4.47 -9.95
CA ALA A 194 -28.83 -5.11 -11.23
C ALA A 194 -27.85 -6.27 -11.07
N PHE A 195 -26.77 -6.06 -10.30
CA PHE A 195 -25.76 -7.10 -10.06
C PHE A 195 -26.35 -8.28 -9.29
N VAL A 196 -27.05 -8.03 -8.19
CA VAL A 196 -27.72 -9.06 -7.39
C VAL A 196 -28.68 -9.87 -8.28
N SER A 197 -29.52 -9.21 -9.07
CA SER A 197 -30.45 -9.88 -9.99
C SER A 197 -29.73 -10.78 -10.99
N ALA A 198 -28.66 -10.29 -11.62
CA ALA A 198 -27.87 -11.05 -12.58
C ALA A 198 -27.14 -12.23 -11.93
N PHE A 199 -26.57 -12.03 -10.73
CA PHE A 199 -25.90 -13.08 -9.97
C PHE A 199 -26.88 -14.18 -9.51
N GLU A 200 -28.09 -13.81 -9.06
CA GLU A 200 -29.13 -14.78 -8.72
C GLU A 200 -29.61 -15.58 -9.94
N LYS A 201 -29.76 -14.93 -11.11
CA LYS A 201 -30.09 -15.63 -12.36
C LYS A 201 -29.01 -16.65 -12.72
N TRP A 202 -27.74 -16.26 -12.61
CA TRP A 202 -26.61 -17.16 -12.85
C TRP A 202 -26.61 -18.34 -11.86
N LYS A 203 -26.83 -18.08 -10.56
CA LYS A 203 -26.91 -19.14 -9.54
C LYS A 203 -28.03 -20.14 -9.84
N ARG A 204 -29.19 -19.69 -10.28
CA ARG A 204 -30.30 -20.57 -10.68
C ARG A 204 -29.96 -21.39 -11.92
N LYS A 205 -29.41 -20.76 -12.95
CA LYS A 205 -29.02 -21.42 -14.21
C LYS A 205 -28.06 -22.58 -13.98
N TRP A 206 -27.05 -22.37 -13.12
CA TRP A 206 -25.98 -23.35 -12.87
C TRP A 206 -26.18 -24.16 -11.58
N HIS A 207 -27.36 -24.11 -10.97
CA HIS A 207 -27.60 -24.70 -9.65
C HIS A 207 -27.28 -26.20 -9.60
N ASP A 208 -27.82 -26.97 -10.54
CA ASP A 208 -27.65 -28.43 -10.55
C ASP A 208 -26.22 -28.82 -10.93
N PHE A 209 -25.65 -28.12 -11.92
CA PHE A 209 -24.25 -28.26 -12.32
C PHE A 209 -23.30 -28.04 -11.13
N LEU A 210 -23.51 -27.01 -10.32
CA LEU A 210 -22.68 -26.73 -9.12
C LEU A 210 -22.83 -27.78 -8.00
N LYS A 211 -23.91 -28.59 -8.02
CA LYS A 211 -24.17 -29.66 -7.05
C LYS A 211 -23.59 -31.00 -7.48
N GLU A 212 -23.09 -31.13 -8.71
CA GLU A 212 -22.41 -32.33 -9.18
C GLU A 212 -21.28 -32.73 -8.23
N LYS A 213 -21.20 -34.03 -7.94
CA LYS A 213 -20.19 -34.61 -7.07
C LYS A 213 -19.50 -35.77 -7.77
N THR A 214 -18.20 -35.88 -7.57
CA THR A 214 -17.36 -36.98 -8.05
C THR A 214 -16.80 -37.71 -6.84
N VAL A 215 -16.79 -39.04 -6.90
CA VAL A 215 -16.14 -39.87 -5.88
C VAL A 215 -14.66 -39.95 -6.20
N ASN A 216 -13.81 -39.60 -5.25
CA ASN A 216 -12.37 -39.77 -5.38
C ASN A 216 -12.03 -41.25 -5.18
N GLU A 217 -11.57 -41.92 -6.25
CA GLU A 217 -11.32 -43.37 -6.26
C GLU A 217 -10.26 -43.82 -5.25
N ILE A 218 -9.29 -42.97 -4.93
CA ILE A 218 -8.18 -43.28 -4.01
C ILE A 218 -8.63 -43.16 -2.55
N THR A 219 -9.43 -42.15 -2.23
CA THR A 219 -9.81 -41.83 -0.83
C THR A 219 -11.23 -42.24 -0.47
N GLY A 220 -12.04 -42.68 -1.45
CA GLY A 220 -13.47 -42.97 -1.29
C GLY A 220 -14.34 -41.75 -0.99
N ARG A 221 -13.76 -40.55 -0.89
CA ARG A 221 -14.48 -39.33 -0.48
C ARG A 221 -15.24 -38.74 -1.65
N THR A 222 -16.50 -38.38 -1.40
CA THR A 222 -17.31 -37.63 -2.36
C THR A 222 -16.97 -36.14 -2.27
N ILE A 223 -16.54 -35.55 -3.38
CA ILE A 223 -16.20 -34.13 -3.49
C ILE A 223 -17.05 -33.45 -4.55
N TYR A 224 -17.30 -32.14 -4.43
CA TYR A 224 -17.92 -31.39 -5.54
C TYR A 224 -17.02 -31.44 -6.77
N THR A 225 -17.60 -31.66 -7.94
CA THR A 225 -16.85 -31.71 -9.21
C THR A 225 -16.25 -30.35 -9.53
N HIS A 226 -17.05 -29.28 -9.37
CA HIS A 226 -16.68 -27.91 -9.74
C HIS A 226 -16.22 -27.05 -8.56
N GLN A 227 -15.31 -27.57 -7.72
CA GLN A 227 -14.93 -26.93 -6.45
C GLN A 227 -14.50 -25.46 -6.58
N ARG A 228 -13.67 -25.15 -7.58
CA ARG A 228 -13.13 -23.79 -7.77
C ARG A 228 -14.23 -22.81 -8.17
N LEU A 229 -15.13 -23.24 -9.05
CA LEU A 229 -16.29 -22.45 -9.47
C LEU A 229 -17.25 -22.21 -8.31
N ARG A 230 -17.59 -23.26 -7.55
CA ARG A 230 -18.40 -23.16 -6.34
C ARG A 230 -17.76 -22.21 -5.32
N SER A 231 -16.44 -22.34 -5.11
CA SER A 231 -15.69 -21.45 -4.21
C SER A 231 -15.72 -19.99 -4.67
N ALA A 232 -15.70 -19.72 -5.99
CA ALA A 232 -15.83 -18.37 -6.54
C ALA A 232 -17.23 -17.79 -6.27
N MET A 233 -18.28 -18.57 -6.53
CA MET A 233 -19.66 -18.21 -6.21
C MET A 233 -19.86 -17.92 -4.70
N VAL A 234 -19.29 -18.76 -3.84
CA VAL A 234 -19.35 -18.55 -2.38
C VAL A 234 -18.66 -17.24 -2.01
N SER A 235 -17.50 -16.92 -2.59
CA SER A 235 -16.83 -15.64 -2.33
C SER A 235 -17.70 -14.44 -2.69
N ILE A 236 -18.34 -14.42 -3.86
CA ILE A 236 -19.25 -13.31 -4.22
C ILE A 236 -20.37 -13.23 -3.18
N SER A 237 -20.99 -14.37 -2.83
CA SER A 237 -22.08 -14.40 -1.86
C SER A 237 -21.66 -13.88 -0.47
N THR A 238 -20.45 -14.22 -0.01
CA THR A 238 -19.92 -13.77 1.28
C THR A 238 -19.68 -12.26 1.31
N TYR A 239 -19.14 -11.68 0.24
CA TYR A 239 -18.83 -10.24 0.22
C TYR A 239 -19.97 -9.38 -0.31
N LEU A 240 -21.01 -9.95 -0.90
CA LEU A 240 -22.13 -9.23 -1.52
C LEU A 240 -22.67 -8.07 -0.69
N PRO A 241 -22.89 -8.20 0.64
CA PRO A 241 -23.36 -7.10 1.48
C PRO A 241 -22.43 -5.88 1.53
N PHE A 242 -21.17 -6.05 1.15
CA PHE A 242 -20.11 -5.04 1.25
C PHE A 242 -19.62 -4.54 -0.12
N LEU A 243 -20.10 -5.11 -1.24
CA LEU A 243 -19.62 -4.75 -2.59
C LEU A 243 -20.18 -3.44 -3.12
N PHE A 244 -21.31 -2.97 -2.56
CA PHE A 244 -22.05 -1.79 -3.01
C PHE A 244 -22.32 -0.78 -1.88
N THR A 245 -21.62 -0.89 -0.75
CA THR A 245 -21.73 0.06 0.36
C THR A 245 -21.46 1.50 -0.11
N TYR A 246 -20.59 1.67 -1.11
CA TYR A 246 -20.26 2.95 -1.71
C TYR A 246 -21.48 3.68 -2.31
N GLU A 247 -22.54 2.97 -2.74
CA GLU A 247 -23.78 3.59 -3.23
C GLU A 247 -24.56 4.28 -2.10
N LYS A 248 -24.33 3.85 -0.86
CA LYS A 248 -25.06 4.29 0.34
C LYS A 248 -24.28 5.30 1.19
N VAL A 249 -23.01 5.54 0.87
CA VAL A 249 -22.11 6.44 1.62
C VAL A 249 -21.51 7.47 0.67
N ARG A 250 -21.88 8.74 0.84
CA ARG A 250 -21.41 9.83 -0.02
C ARG A 250 -19.88 9.92 0.00
N GLY A 251 -19.27 9.97 -1.19
CA GLY A 251 -17.82 10.12 -1.35
C GLY A 251 -17.02 8.84 -1.10
N MET A 252 -17.67 7.71 -0.79
CA MET A 252 -17.00 6.42 -0.71
C MET A 252 -16.70 5.88 -2.11
N PRO A 253 -15.44 5.51 -2.41
CA PRO A 253 -15.11 4.85 -3.67
C PRO A 253 -15.39 3.34 -3.58
N ASN A 254 -15.63 2.71 -4.72
CA ASN A 254 -15.80 1.25 -4.83
C ASN A 254 -14.47 0.47 -4.85
N THR A 255 -13.33 1.16 -5.02
CA THR A 255 -11.99 0.57 -5.06
C THR A 255 -11.01 1.28 -4.12
N ASN A 256 -9.90 0.63 -3.83
CA ASN A 256 -8.78 1.14 -3.03
C ASN A 256 -7.66 1.77 -3.89
N ASN A 257 -7.96 2.26 -5.10
CA ASN A 257 -6.95 2.70 -6.07
C ASN A 257 -5.95 3.74 -5.52
N MET A 258 -6.39 4.63 -4.62
CA MET A 258 -5.55 5.68 -4.06
C MET A 258 -4.42 5.12 -3.16
N ILE A 259 -4.76 4.17 -2.27
CA ILE A 259 -3.77 3.53 -1.40
C ILE A 259 -2.83 2.61 -2.21
N GLU A 260 -3.36 1.93 -3.24
CA GLU A 260 -2.55 1.14 -4.19
C GLU A 260 -1.56 2.00 -4.99
N GLY A 261 -1.97 3.19 -5.42
CA GLY A 261 -1.10 4.16 -6.07
C GLY A 261 0.06 4.58 -5.15
N THR A 262 -0.27 4.90 -3.89
CA THR A 262 0.70 5.28 -2.86
C THR A 262 1.69 4.16 -2.59
N PHE A 263 1.21 2.91 -2.47
CA PHE A 263 2.06 1.74 -2.35
C PHE A 263 2.94 1.54 -3.57
N THR A 264 2.42 1.74 -4.77
CA THR A 264 3.16 1.61 -6.01
C THR A 264 4.32 2.60 -6.08
N ASP A 265 4.09 3.85 -5.68
CA ASP A 265 5.14 4.87 -5.70
C ASP A 265 6.21 4.63 -4.65
N MET A 266 5.83 4.17 -3.46
CA MET A 266 6.81 3.72 -2.46
C MET A 266 7.60 2.50 -2.96
N LYS A 267 6.94 1.50 -3.59
CA LYS A 267 7.61 0.33 -4.20
C LYS A 267 8.61 0.75 -5.27
N LYS A 268 8.29 1.75 -6.09
CA LYS A 268 9.21 2.30 -7.09
C LYS A 268 10.43 2.93 -6.42
N ALA A 269 10.22 3.72 -5.37
CA ALA A 269 11.32 4.34 -4.62
C ALA A 269 12.28 3.28 -4.06
N LEU A 270 11.76 2.24 -3.42
CA LEU A 270 12.56 1.11 -2.91
C LEU A 270 13.30 0.35 -4.01
N ARG A 271 12.68 0.16 -5.18
CA ARG A 271 13.27 -0.59 -6.30
C ARG A 271 14.48 0.08 -6.92
N ASN A 272 14.57 1.41 -6.85
CA ASN A 272 15.74 2.16 -7.31
C ASN A 272 16.99 1.90 -6.44
N HIS A 273 16.80 1.31 -5.26
CA HIS A 273 17.86 1.03 -4.29
C HIS A 273 17.89 -0.46 -3.91
N PRO A 274 18.30 -1.34 -4.84
CA PRO A 274 18.35 -2.78 -4.57
C PRO A 274 19.39 -3.11 -3.48
N GLY A 275 19.17 -4.20 -2.75
CA GLY A 275 20.13 -4.72 -1.78
C GLY A 275 20.16 -4.02 -0.41
N MET A 276 19.19 -3.15 -0.11
CA MET A 276 19.08 -2.55 1.23
C MET A 276 18.77 -3.60 2.30
N ILE A 277 19.53 -3.55 3.40
CA ILE A 277 19.19 -4.22 4.65
C ILE A 277 17.86 -3.68 5.21
N GLU A 278 17.22 -4.46 6.07
CA GLU A 278 15.87 -4.16 6.60
C GLU A 278 15.77 -2.78 7.26
N GLU A 279 16.75 -2.41 8.09
CA GLU A 279 16.79 -1.12 8.77
C GLU A 279 16.82 0.07 7.80
N ASN A 280 17.65 -0.01 6.75
CA ASN A 280 17.72 1.02 5.72
C ASN A 280 16.41 1.11 4.92
N ARG A 281 15.74 -0.02 4.70
CA ARG A 281 14.43 -0.08 4.05
C ARG A 281 13.37 0.61 4.89
N LYS A 282 13.30 0.29 6.18
CA LYS A 282 12.40 0.95 7.15
C LYS A 282 12.64 2.46 7.20
N ARG A 283 13.91 2.89 7.24
CA ARG A 283 14.26 4.31 7.19
C ARG A 283 13.77 4.98 5.90
N MET A 284 13.96 4.34 4.76
CA MET A 284 13.49 4.87 3.49
C MET A 284 11.96 5.00 3.44
N MET A 285 11.25 4.02 3.97
CA MET A 285 9.79 4.07 4.08
C MET A 285 9.32 5.18 5.02
N ASN A 286 9.96 5.34 6.19
CA ASN A 286 9.65 6.43 7.11
C ASN A 286 9.86 7.79 6.43
N GLY A 287 11.00 7.99 5.78
CA GLY A 287 11.27 9.24 5.05
C GLY A 287 10.27 9.48 3.90
N PHE A 288 9.90 8.42 3.16
CA PHE A 288 8.87 8.51 2.12
C PHE A 288 7.52 8.97 2.68
N PHE A 289 7.04 8.34 3.76
CA PHE A 289 5.74 8.69 4.33
C PHE A 289 5.76 10.02 5.10
N LEU A 290 6.90 10.45 5.64
CA LEU A 290 7.03 11.78 6.24
C LEU A 290 6.91 12.86 5.17
N ALA A 291 7.60 12.69 4.03
CA ALA A 291 7.48 13.60 2.90
C ALA A 291 6.05 13.59 2.31
N TYR A 292 5.43 12.41 2.21
CA TYR A 292 4.03 12.27 1.79
C TYR A 292 3.07 12.99 2.74
N ALA A 293 3.18 12.74 4.04
CA ALA A 293 2.34 13.37 5.06
C ALA A 293 2.48 14.90 5.02
N LYS A 294 3.71 15.41 4.89
CA LYS A 294 3.94 16.85 4.75
C LYS A 294 3.19 17.42 3.54
N LEU A 295 3.27 16.76 2.39
CA LEU A 295 2.63 17.22 1.16
C LEU A 295 1.10 17.17 1.21
N HIS A 296 0.53 16.10 1.78
CA HIS A 296 -0.91 15.81 1.70
C HIS A 296 -1.68 16.32 2.92
N ASN A 297 -1.10 16.28 4.11
CA ASN A 297 -1.78 16.71 5.34
C ASN A 297 -1.84 18.24 5.44
N GLU A 298 -0.79 18.97 5.05
CA GLU A 298 -0.80 20.45 5.01
C GLU A 298 -1.78 21.01 3.98
N LYS A 299 -2.02 20.29 2.87
CA LYS A 299 -2.98 20.69 1.84
C LYS A 299 -4.44 20.41 2.22
N GLY A 300 -4.68 19.39 3.04
CA GLY A 300 -6.02 18.98 3.43
C GLY A 300 -6.64 19.84 4.54
N ASP A 301 -5.82 20.51 5.36
CA ASP A 301 -6.31 21.44 6.39
C ASP A 301 -6.76 22.80 5.80
N ASN A 302 -6.40 23.09 4.55
CA ASN A 302 -6.75 24.32 3.82
C ASN A 302 -7.97 24.14 2.87
N ARG A 303 -8.73 23.06 3.01
CA ARG A 303 -9.96 22.76 2.24
C ARG A 303 -11.10 22.43 3.17
#